data_AF-A0A166ICB5-F1
#
_entry.id   AF-A0A166ICB5-F1
#
_cell.length_a   1.000
_cell.length_b   1.000
_cell.length_c   1.000
_cell.angle_alpha   90.00
_cell.angle_beta   90.00
_cell.angle_gamma   90.00
#
_symmetry.space_group_name_H-M   'P 1'
#
loop_
_entity.id
_entity.type
_entity.pdbx_description
1 polymer ?
#
loop_
_entity_poly.entity_id
_entity_poly.type
_entity_poly.pdbx_seq_one_letter_code
_entity_poly.pdbx_strand_id
1 'polypeptide(L)' 'EFPPCPPSRELKSKIITGWCDDMAPEAFQECGCAVCGQLVPTCDTLTLAESTTN' A
#
# COMPACT_ATOMS: atom_id res chain seq x y z
N GLU A 1 -1.63 -28.30 17.49
CA GLU A 1 -1.12 -29.32 16.55
C GLU A 1 -0.83 -28.68 15.22
N PHE A 2 0.18 -29.18 14.50
CA PHE A 2 0.59 -28.67 13.19
C PHE A 2 0.45 -29.79 12.15
N PRO A 3 -0.04 -29.48 10.93
CA PRO A 3 -0.45 -28.15 10.48
C PRO A 3 -1.81 -27.72 11.04
N PRO A 4 -2.08 -26.39 11.08
CA PRO A 4 -3.42 -25.91 11.35
C PRO A 4 -4.39 -26.42 10.28
N CYS A 5 -5.68 -26.49 10.65
CA CYS A 5 -6.73 -26.80 9.70
C CYS A 5 -6.72 -25.82 8.52
N PRO A 6 -7.04 -26.29 7.31
CA PRO A 6 -7.10 -25.42 6.15
C PRO A 6 -8.15 -24.31 6.34
N PRO A 7 -7.92 -23.10 5.79
CA PRO A 7 -8.86 -22.01 5.92
C PRO A 7 -10.18 -22.33 5.19
N SER A 8 -11.28 -21.77 5.68
CA SER A 8 -12.60 -21.94 5.07
C SER A 8 -12.64 -21.37 3.65
N ARG A 9 -13.55 -21.87 2.82
CA ARG A 9 -13.76 -21.36 1.46
C ARG A 9 -14.11 -19.85 1.46
N GLU A 10 -14.91 -19.42 2.43
CA GLU A 10 -15.27 -18.02 2.61
C GLU A 10 -14.03 -17.16 2.92
N LEU A 11 -13.18 -17.61 3.84
CA LEU A 11 -11.94 -16.90 4.17
C LEU A 11 -11.00 -16.81 2.97
N LYS A 12 -10.83 -17.89 2.22
CA LYS A 12 -10.06 -17.88 0.96
C LYS A 12 -10.62 -16.87 -0.03
N SER A 13 -11.94 -16.87 -0.24
CA SER A 13 -12.60 -15.93 -1.15
C SER A 13 -12.37 -14.49 -0.71
N LYS A 14 -12.54 -14.20 0.58
CA LYS A 14 -12.34 -12.86 1.14
C LYS A 14 -10.91 -12.36 1.00
N ILE A 15 -9.92 -13.24 1.20
CA ILE A 15 -8.50 -12.90 1.00
C ILE A 15 -8.27 -12.53 -0.47
N ILE A 16 -8.77 -13.34 -1.40
CA ILE A 16 -8.58 -13.11 -2.84
C ILE A 16 -9.26 -11.81 -3.29
N THR A 17 -10.54 -11.61 -2.92
CA THR A 17 -11.29 -10.43 -3.36
C THR A 17 -10.85 -9.16 -2.65
N GLY A 18 -10.57 -9.23 -1.34
CA GLY A 18 -10.09 -8.08 -0.58
C GLY A 18 -8.74 -7.57 -1.09
N TRP A 19 -7.85 -8.47 -1.53
CA TRP A 19 -6.60 -8.07 -2.17
C TRP A 19 -6.81 -7.26 -3.44
N CYS A 20 -7.82 -7.57 -4.26
CA CYS A 20 -8.12 -6.79 -5.46
C CYS A 20 -8.56 -5.37 -5.11
N ASP A 21 -9.35 -5.20 -4.04
CA ASP A 21 -9.83 -3.90 -3.59
C ASP A 21 -8.69 -3.05 -2.98
N ASP A 22 -7.83 -3.68 -2.16
CA ASP A 22 -6.68 -3.01 -1.52
C ASP A 22 -5.61 -2.59 -2.53
N MET A 23 -5.53 -3.27 -3.67
CA MET A 23 -4.60 -2.97 -4.77
C MET A 23 -5.25 -2.11 -5.87
N ALA A 24 -6.44 -1.57 -5.65
CA ALA A 24 -7.04 -0.61 -6.57
C ALA A 24 -6.20 0.69 -6.60
N PRO A 25 -5.99 1.32 -7.77
CA PRO A 25 -5.23 2.58 -7.88
C PRO A 25 -5.68 3.65 -6.88
N GLU A 26 -6.98 3.72 -6.61
CA GLU A 26 -7.61 4.69 -5.70
C GLU A 26 -7.27 4.45 -4.23
N ALA A 27 -6.80 3.24 -3.88
CA ALA A 27 -6.39 2.88 -2.52
C ALA A 27 -4.94 3.31 -2.22
N PHE A 28 -4.12 3.62 -3.23
CA PHE A 28 -2.74 4.07 -3.02
C PHE A 28 -2.71 5.56 -2.68
N GLN A 29 -2.07 5.89 -1.55
CA GLN A 29 -1.82 7.28 -1.19
C GLN A 29 -0.60 7.80 -1.97
N GLU A 30 -0.85 8.70 -2.92
CA GLU A 30 0.19 9.32 -3.74
C GLU A 30 0.39 10.79 -3.36
N CYS A 31 1.60 11.30 -3.61
CA CYS A 31 1.92 12.71 -3.48
C CYS A 31 2.75 13.18 -4.67
N GLY A 32 2.76 14.49 -4.92
CA GLY A 32 3.59 15.09 -5.96
C GLY A 32 5.04 15.24 -5.49
N CYS A 33 5.99 14.69 -6.25
CA CYS A 33 7.41 14.93 -6.01
C CYS A 33 7.78 16.37 -6.35
N ALA A 34 8.29 17.14 -5.39
CA ALA A 34 8.67 18.54 -5.62
C ALA A 34 9.90 18.72 -6.54
N VAL A 35 10.65 17.66 -6.81
CA VAL A 35 11.83 17.71 -7.71
C VAL A 35 11.41 17.55 -9.17
N CYS A 36 10.61 16.51 -9.48
CA CYS A 36 10.27 16.15 -10.86
C CYS A 36 8.79 16.39 -11.23
N GLY A 37 7.93 16.70 -10.27
CA GLY A 37 6.50 16.94 -10.46
C GLY A 37 5.65 15.70 -10.73
N GLN A 38 6.22 14.49 -10.68
CA GLN A 38 5.49 13.24 -10.88
C GLN A 38 4.73 12.83 -9.61
N LEU A 39 3.58 12.18 -9.79
CA LEU A 39 2.91 11.46 -8.71
C LEU A 39 3.74 10.22 -8.37
N VAL A 40 4.00 10.04 -7.08
CA VAL A 40 4.76 8.91 -6.54
C VAL A 40 4.08 8.41 -5.27
N PRO A 41 4.27 7.12 -4.89
CA PRO A 41 3.76 6.60 -3.62
C PRO A 41 4.29 7.41 -2.44
N THR A 42 3.43 7.76 -1.48
CA THR A 42 3.84 8.59 -0.34
C THR A 42 4.97 7.95 0.47
N CYS A 43 5.00 6.61 0.58
CA CYS A 43 6.06 5.87 1.28
C CYS A 43 7.44 6.00 0.65
N ASP A 44 7.52 6.36 -0.63
CA ASP A 44 8.78 6.49 -1.37
C ASP A 44 9.29 7.93 -1.35
N THR A 45 8.60 8.84 -0.65
CA THR A 45 8.97 10.26 -0.57
C THR A 45 9.52 10.64 0.79
N LEU A 46 10.56 11.50 0.77
CA LEU A 46 11.03 12.21 1.95
C LEU A 46 10.22 13.49 2.12
N THR A 47 9.85 13.83 3.35
CA THR A 47 9.13 15.09 3.57
C THR A 47 10.08 16.27 3.39
N LEU A 48 9.60 17.32 2.71
CA LEU A 48 10.43 18.51 2.44
C LEU A 48 10.76 19.31 3.71
N ALA A 49 9.96 19.18 4.76
CA ALA A 49 10.23 19.82 6.05
C ALA A 49 11.46 19.22 6.75
N GLU A 50 11.78 17.95 6.49
CA GLU A 50 12.92 17.25 7.10
C GLU A 50 14.25 17.51 6.37
N SER A 51 14.23 18.17 5.21
CA SER A 51 15.42 18.42 4.39
C SER A 51 16.09 19.79 4.62
N THR A 52 15.56 20.63 5.53
CA THR A 52 16.10 21.97 5.81
C THR A 52 17.10 22.06 6.97
N THR A 53 17.55 20.96 7.57
CA THR A 53 18.64 21.00 8.55
C THR A 53 20.00 20.98 7.83
N ASN A 54 20.51 22.18 7.53
CA ASN A 54 21.95 22.42 7.33
C ASN A 54 22.67 22.52 8.67
#